data_AF-A0A1F4C647-F1
#
_entry.id   AF-A0A1F4C647-F1
#
_cell.length_a   1.000
_cell.length_b   1.000
_cell.length_c   1.000
_cell.angle_alpha   90.00
_cell.angle_beta   90.00
_cell.angle_gamma   90.00
#
_symmetry.space_group_name_H-M   'P 1'
#
loop_
_entity.id
_entity.type
_entity.pdbx_description
1 polymer ?
#
loop_
_entity_poly.entity_id
_entity_poly.type
_entity_poly.pdbx_seq_one_letter_code
_entity_poly.pdbx_strand_id
1 'polypeptide(L)'
;MHNAIVWQDRRTAAACDSLKRRGKTQAVRSKTGLVLDPYFSATKLAWLLDGIPGLRLRAERGELAFGTVDTWLAWKLSGGALHVTDVSNASRTMLYNIHAGAWDEGLLALFRIPRSLLPRVLPSQQFTTKLAPIAPSLPGVRSGAKLT
;
A
#
# COMPACT_ATOMS: atom_id res chain seq x y z
N MET A 1 -0.91 8.59 -13.47
CA MET A 1 -0.63 8.49 -12.02
C MET A 1 -1.48 9.52 -11.30
N HIS A 2 -1.91 9.24 -10.07
CA HIS A 2 -2.67 10.18 -9.23
C HIS A 2 -1.77 10.67 -8.08
N ASN A 3 -2.05 11.86 -7.54
CA ASN A 3 -1.35 12.36 -6.35
C ASN A 3 -1.57 11.43 -5.15
N ALA A 4 -0.60 11.37 -4.23
CA ALA A 4 -0.77 10.60 -3.01
C ALA A 4 -1.96 11.12 -2.18
N ILE A 5 -2.80 10.23 -1.67
CA ILE A 5 -3.85 10.59 -0.72
C ILE A 5 -3.26 10.48 0.70
N VAL A 6 -3.21 11.60 1.41
CA VAL A 6 -2.63 11.71 2.75
C VAL A 6 -3.49 10.97 3.77
N TRP A 7 -2.86 10.46 4.85
CA TRP A 7 -3.53 9.70 5.90
C TRP A 7 -4.71 10.47 6.57
N GLN A 8 -4.61 11.78 6.73
CA GLN A 8 -5.68 12.63 7.30
C GLN A 8 -6.91 12.77 6.41
N ASP A 9 -6.79 12.46 5.12
CA ASP A 9 -7.91 12.60 4.19
C ASP A 9 -9.06 11.65 4.58
N ARG A 10 -10.26 12.22 4.74
CA ARG A 10 -11.46 11.50 5.16
C ARG A 10 -12.47 11.24 4.05
N ARG A 11 -12.10 11.40 2.76
CA ARG A 11 -13.02 11.23 1.62
C ARG A 11 -13.71 9.87 1.58
N THR A 12 -13.13 8.85 2.23
CA THR A 12 -13.65 7.48 2.28
C THR A 12 -14.41 7.16 3.56
N ALA A 13 -14.74 8.15 4.40
CA ALA A 13 -15.50 7.95 5.64
C ALA A 13 -16.85 7.23 5.40
N ALA A 14 -17.61 7.67 4.39
CA ALA A 14 -18.89 7.05 4.04
C ALA A 14 -18.75 5.57 3.63
N ALA A 15 -17.64 5.21 2.95
CA ALA A 15 -17.35 3.82 2.59
C ALA A 15 -17.04 2.97 3.83
N CYS A 16 -16.28 3.53 4.79
CA CYS A 16 -16.03 2.89 6.08
C CYS A 16 -17.34 2.66 6.86
N ASP A 17 -18.23 3.65 6.90
CA ASP A 17 -19.51 3.51 7.61
C ASP A 17 -20.45 2.50 6.95
N SER A 18 -20.44 2.43 5.61
CA SER A 18 -21.13 1.37 4.86
C SER A 18 -20.57 -0.02 5.19
N LEU A 19 -19.25 -0.18 5.32
CA LEU A 19 -18.64 -1.45 5.75
C LEU A 19 -19.04 -1.83 7.19
N LYS A 20 -19.08 -0.86 8.11
CA LYS A 20 -19.54 -1.07 9.48
C LYS A 20 -20.99 -1.53 9.52
N ARG A 21 -21.90 -0.85 8.80
CA ARG A 21 -23.33 -1.24 8.70
C ARG A 21 -23.53 -2.64 8.12
N ARG A 22 -22.63 -3.08 7.23
CA ARG A 22 -22.62 -4.45 6.68
C ARG A 22 -21.94 -5.49 7.59
N GLY A 23 -21.65 -5.15 8.85
CA GLY A 23 -21.07 -6.06 9.84
C GLY A 23 -19.60 -6.42 9.60
N LYS A 24 -18.86 -5.66 8.78
CA LYS A 24 -17.48 -6.03 8.39
C LYS A 24 -16.42 -5.66 9.43
N THR A 25 -16.78 -4.95 10.49
CA THR A 25 -15.86 -4.48 11.54
C THR A 25 -15.06 -5.61 12.16
N GLN A 26 -15.72 -6.69 12.61
CA GLN A 26 -15.04 -7.78 13.30
C GLN A 26 -14.08 -8.54 12.37
N ALA A 27 -14.49 -8.77 11.11
CA ALA A 27 -13.67 -9.46 10.13
C ALA A 27 -12.38 -8.70 9.78
N VAL A 28 -12.43 -7.36 9.72
CA VAL A 28 -11.23 -6.53 9.52
C VAL A 28 -10.39 -6.51 10.80
N ARG A 29 -11.00 -6.28 11.96
CA ARG A 29 -10.28 -6.13 13.23
C ARG A 29 -9.58 -7.42 13.65
N SER A 30 -10.20 -8.58 13.49
CA SER A 30 -9.60 -9.86 13.89
C SER A 30 -8.36 -10.25 13.07
N LYS A 31 -8.19 -9.67 11.87
CA LYS A 31 -7.05 -9.95 10.99
C LYS A 31 -5.97 -8.88 11.07
N THR A 32 -6.37 -7.62 11.24
CA THR A 32 -5.47 -6.46 11.09
C THR A 32 -5.17 -5.77 12.42
N GLY A 33 -5.98 -6.00 13.46
CA GLY A 33 -5.99 -5.20 14.69
C GLY A 33 -6.59 -3.80 14.51
N LEU A 34 -6.99 -3.41 13.30
CA LEU A 34 -7.44 -2.06 12.98
C LEU A 34 -8.96 -1.91 13.04
N VAL A 35 -9.40 -0.68 13.31
CA VAL A 35 -10.78 -0.26 13.11
C VAL A 35 -11.01 0.13 11.65
N LEU A 36 -12.25 0.04 11.18
CA LEU A 36 -12.66 0.64 9.90
C LEU A 36 -12.65 2.17 10.03
N ASP A 37 -11.55 2.79 9.61
CA ASP A 37 -11.39 4.25 9.58
C ASP A 37 -10.72 4.69 8.26
N PRO A 38 -11.13 5.83 7.68
CA PRO A 38 -10.52 6.35 6.45
C PRO A 38 -9.02 6.67 6.60
N TYR A 39 -8.44 6.72 7.80
CA TYR A 39 -7.01 6.88 8.02
C TYR A 39 -6.18 5.89 7.16
N PHE A 40 -6.63 4.64 7.07
CA PHE A 40 -5.90 3.54 6.46
C PHE A 40 -6.13 3.44 4.94
N SER A 41 -5.19 2.79 4.25
CA SER A 41 -5.08 2.84 2.79
C SER A 41 -6.18 2.09 2.02
N ALA A 42 -6.71 0.98 2.54
CA ALA A 42 -7.58 0.08 1.77
C ALA A 42 -8.77 0.79 1.12
N THR A 43 -9.50 1.61 1.86
CA THR A 43 -10.68 2.30 1.32
C THR A 43 -10.31 3.41 0.35
N LYS A 44 -9.18 4.09 0.56
CA LYS A 44 -8.64 5.10 -0.38
C LYS A 44 -8.22 4.48 -1.70
N LEU A 45 -7.59 3.30 -1.64
CA LEU A 45 -7.20 2.56 -2.83
C LEU A 45 -8.43 2.10 -3.62
N ALA A 46 -9.42 1.52 -2.94
CA ALA A 46 -10.69 1.15 -3.57
C ALA A 46 -11.38 2.36 -4.23
N TRP A 47 -11.43 3.49 -3.50
CA TRP A 47 -12.00 4.74 -4.02
C TRP A 47 -11.29 5.25 -5.28
N LEU A 48 -9.95 5.18 -5.33
CA LEU A 48 -9.19 5.56 -6.52
C LEU A 48 -9.51 4.65 -7.71
N LEU A 49 -9.51 3.34 -7.49
CA LEU A 49 -9.77 2.36 -8.54
C LEU A 49 -11.20 2.48 -9.10
N ASP A 50 -12.18 2.80 -8.26
CA ASP A 50 -13.58 2.98 -8.67
C ASP A 50 -13.85 4.38 -9.25
N GLY A 51 -13.15 5.41 -8.79
CA GLY A 51 -13.40 6.80 -9.17
C GLY A 51 -12.70 7.25 -10.45
N ILE A 52 -11.62 6.57 -10.86
CA ILE A 52 -10.84 6.94 -12.06
C ILE A 52 -11.18 5.97 -13.21
N PRO A 53 -11.78 6.46 -14.31
CA PRO A 53 -12.15 5.61 -15.45
C PRO A 53 -10.99 4.74 -15.94
N GLY A 54 -11.26 3.45 -16.10
CA GLY A 54 -10.30 2.44 -16.58
C GLY A 54 -9.20 2.05 -15.58
N LEU A 55 -9.08 2.71 -14.42
CA LEU A 55 -7.98 2.41 -13.49
C LEU A 55 -8.08 1.01 -12.90
N ARG A 56 -9.30 0.55 -12.60
CA ARG A 56 -9.54 -0.81 -12.10
C ARG A 56 -9.13 -1.90 -13.09
N LEU A 57 -9.53 -1.77 -14.36
CA LEU A 57 -9.14 -2.73 -15.41
C LEU A 57 -7.61 -2.79 -15.57
N ARG A 58 -6.94 -1.65 -15.51
CA ARG A 58 -5.47 -1.59 -15.57
C ARG A 58 -4.81 -2.24 -14.35
N ALA A 59 -5.39 -2.08 -13.15
CA ALA A 59 -4.92 -2.78 -11.94
C ALA A 59 -5.06 -4.30 -12.09
N GLU A 60 -6.19 -4.76 -12.60
CA GLU A 60 -6.47 -6.18 -12.84
C GLU A 60 -5.52 -6.78 -13.90
N ARG A 61 -5.11 -5.98 -14.89
CA ARG A 61 -4.09 -6.35 -15.89
C ARG A 61 -2.64 -6.28 -15.37
N GLY A 62 -2.43 -5.85 -14.12
CA GLY A 62 -1.09 -5.73 -13.54
C GLY A 62 -0.28 -4.54 -14.07
N GLU A 63 -0.92 -3.54 -14.68
CA GLU A 63 -0.26 -2.36 -15.25
C GLU A 63 0.01 -1.25 -14.22
N LEU A 64 -0.44 -1.45 -12.98
CA LEU A 64 -0.38 -0.47 -11.91
C LEU A 64 0.35 -1.05 -10.70
N ALA A 65 0.99 -0.16 -9.94
CA ALA A 65 1.59 -0.46 -8.64
C ALA A 65 0.98 0.46 -7.57
N PHE A 66 0.67 -0.10 -6.42
CA PHE A 66 0.32 0.62 -5.21
C PHE A 66 1.43 0.48 -4.17
N GLY A 67 1.57 1.47 -3.30
CA GLY A 67 2.48 1.41 -2.17
C GLY A 67 2.21 2.52 -1.17
N THR A 68 2.60 2.28 0.08
CA THR A 68 2.79 3.32 1.08
C THR A 68 4.06 4.13 0.76
N VAL A 69 4.37 5.16 1.55
CA VAL A 69 5.48 6.08 1.26
C VAL A 69 6.82 5.34 1.20
N ASP A 70 7.04 4.36 2.08
CA ASP A 70 8.22 3.48 2.06
C ASP A 70 8.37 2.72 0.74
N THR A 71 7.27 2.16 0.21
CA THR A 71 7.27 1.47 -1.09
C THR A 71 7.61 2.42 -2.23
N TRP A 72 7.04 3.63 -2.21
CA TRP A 72 7.34 4.63 -3.23
C TRP A 72 8.82 5.06 -3.17
N LEU A 73 9.37 5.26 -1.96
CA LEU A 73 10.77 5.55 -1.77
C LEU A 73 11.65 4.39 -2.26
N ALA A 74 11.37 3.15 -1.86
CA ALA A 74 12.11 1.97 -2.33
C ALA A 74 12.11 1.88 -3.86
N TRP A 75 10.96 2.13 -4.50
CA TRP A 75 10.84 2.17 -5.95
C TRP A 75 11.70 3.27 -6.58
N LYS A 76 11.59 4.51 -6.10
CA LYS A 76 12.34 5.66 -6.67
C LYS A 76 13.84 5.53 -6.45
N LEU A 77 14.26 5.16 -5.24
CA LEU A 77 15.66 5.04 -4.84
C LEU A 77 16.35 3.85 -5.52
N SER A 78 15.61 2.81 -5.90
CA SER A 78 16.11 1.66 -6.66
C SER A 78 16.00 1.80 -8.18
N GLY A 79 15.51 2.94 -8.70
CA GLY A 79 15.30 3.11 -10.14
C GLY A 79 14.20 2.21 -10.73
N GLY A 80 13.23 1.80 -9.90
CA GLY A 80 12.14 0.93 -10.29
C GLY A 80 12.40 -0.58 -10.10
N ALA A 81 13.53 -0.96 -9.51
CA ALA A 81 13.85 -2.37 -9.28
C ALA A 81 13.09 -2.98 -8.10
N LEU A 82 12.66 -2.17 -7.13
CA LEU A 82 12.05 -2.64 -5.88
C LEU A 82 10.62 -2.13 -5.68
N HIS A 83 9.66 -3.04 -5.77
CA HIS A 83 8.28 -2.85 -5.34
C HIS A 83 8.04 -3.62 -4.03
N VAL A 84 8.48 -3.04 -2.92
CA VAL A 84 8.53 -3.69 -1.60
C VAL A 84 7.98 -2.78 -0.50
N THR A 85 7.53 -3.37 0.61
CA THR A 85 7.15 -2.65 1.84
C THR A 85 7.62 -3.45 3.05
N ASP A 86 7.79 -2.81 4.19
CA ASP A 86 8.03 -3.53 5.44
C ASP A 86 6.73 -3.93 6.16
N VAL A 87 6.84 -4.87 7.10
CA VAL A 87 5.70 -5.38 7.89
C VAL A 87 4.95 -4.27 8.61
N SER A 88 5.66 -3.27 9.15
CA SER A 88 5.06 -2.17 9.90
C SER A 88 4.20 -1.30 9.00
N ASN A 89 4.68 -0.92 7.81
CA ASN A 89 3.89 -0.17 6.83
C ASN A 89 2.74 -1.01 6.26
N ALA A 90 2.97 -2.28 5.93
CA ALA A 90 1.92 -3.19 5.47
C ALA A 90 0.76 -3.30 6.49
N SER A 91 1.08 -3.38 7.78
CA SER A 91 0.08 -3.47 8.86
C SER A 91 -0.87 -2.28 8.93
N ARG A 92 -0.51 -1.11 8.35
CA ARG A 92 -1.32 0.12 8.36
C ARG A 92 -2.24 0.27 7.14
N THR A 93 -2.38 -0.78 6.34
CA THR A 93 -3.18 -0.73 5.11
C THR A 93 -4.64 -1.17 5.28
N MET A 94 -4.97 -1.94 6.32
CA MET A 94 -6.18 -2.79 6.43
C MET A 94 -6.26 -3.94 5.40
N LEU A 95 -5.17 -4.28 4.72
CA LEU A 95 -5.10 -5.39 3.76
C LEU A 95 -4.19 -6.54 4.25
N TYR A 96 -3.39 -6.29 5.29
CA TYR A 96 -2.39 -7.22 5.80
C TYR A 96 -2.88 -7.93 7.06
N ASN A 97 -2.81 -9.26 7.06
CA ASN A 97 -3.12 -10.07 8.23
C ASN A 97 -1.89 -10.19 9.12
N ILE A 98 -1.96 -9.59 10.32
CA ILE A 98 -0.84 -9.50 11.25
C ILE A 98 -0.51 -10.85 11.91
N HIS A 99 -1.44 -11.79 11.92
CA HIS A 99 -1.24 -13.14 12.46
C HIS A 99 -0.57 -14.06 11.44
N ALA A 100 -0.98 -13.96 10.16
CA ALA A 100 -0.43 -14.76 9.08
C ALA A 100 0.85 -14.17 8.47
N GLY A 101 1.12 -12.89 8.69
CA GLY A 101 2.29 -12.22 8.11
C GLY A 101 2.19 -12.05 6.59
N ALA A 102 0.98 -11.86 6.06
CA ALA A 102 0.74 -11.78 4.62
C ALA A 102 -0.44 -10.89 4.26
N TRP A 103 -0.52 -10.46 3.00
CA TRP A 103 -1.74 -9.90 2.44
C TRP A 103 -2.87 -10.92 2.52
N ASP A 104 -4.05 -10.50 3.01
CA ASP A 104 -5.16 -11.41 3.27
C ASP A 104 -6.17 -11.41 2.12
N GLU A 105 -6.33 -12.55 1.46
CA GLU A 105 -7.24 -12.70 0.31
C GLU A 105 -8.68 -12.29 0.62
N GLY A 106 -9.16 -12.52 1.85
CA GLY A 106 -10.50 -12.10 2.28
C GLY A 106 -10.63 -10.58 2.40
N LEU A 107 -9.59 -9.90 2.90
CA LEU A 107 -9.53 -8.43 2.92
C LEU A 107 -9.39 -7.87 1.49
N LEU A 108 -8.53 -8.47 0.67
CA LEU A 108 -8.38 -8.08 -0.73
C LEU A 108 -9.70 -8.18 -1.49
N ALA A 109 -10.44 -9.29 -1.33
CA ALA A 109 -11.76 -9.46 -1.91
C ALA A 109 -12.77 -8.43 -1.37
N LEU A 110 -12.76 -8.17 -0.05
CA LEU A 110 -13.67 -7.20 0.59
C LEU A 110 -13.52 -5.79 0.00
N PHE A 111 -12.28 -5.36 -0.27
CA PHE A 111 -11.99 -4.03 -0.85
C PHE A 111 -11.81 -4.06 -2.37
N ARG A 112 -11.97 -5.23 -3.00
CA ARG A 112 -11.76 -5.47 -4.44
C ARG A 112 -10.36 -5.01 -4.89
N ILE A 113 -9.30 -5.40 -4.18
CA ILE A 113 -7.93 -5.02 -4.50
C ILE A 113 -7.20 -6.20 -5.17
N PRO A 114 -6.74 -6.06 -6.43
CA PRO A 114 -5.93 -7.10 -7.07
C PRO A 114 -4.61 -7.33 -6.34
N ARG A 115 -4.24 -8.59 -6.09
CA ARG A 115 -2.99 -8.93 -5.40
C ARG A 115 -1.75 -8.45 -6.14
N SER A 116 -1.79 -8.44 -7.47
CA SER A 116 -0.73 -7.95 -8.37
C SER A 116 -0.36 -6.48 -8.15
N LEU A 117 -1.28 -5.70 -7.58
CA LEU A 117 -1.09 -4.27 -7.31
C LEU A 117 -0.21 -4.02 -6.08
N LEU A 118 -0.09 -5.01 -5.17
CA LEU A 118 0.51 -4.83 -3.85
C LEU A 118 1.99 -5.22 -3.81
N PRO A 119 2.82 -4.45 -3.07
CA PRO A 119 4.24 -4.72 -2.96
C PRO A 119 4.51 -6.04 -2.24
N ARG A 120 5.71 -6.58 -2.43
CA ARG A 120 6.21 -7.69 -1.61
C ARG A 120 6.50 -7.18 -0.20
N VAL A 121 5.96 -7.85 0.82
CA VAL A 121 6.25 -7.53 2.23
C VAL A 121 7.55 -8.21 2.63
N LEU A 122 8.46 -7.45 3.25
CA LEU A 122 9.73 -7.94 3.77
C LEU A 122 9.89 -7.53 5.25
N PRO A 123 10.66 -8.25 6.07
CA PRO A 123 11.11 -7.77 7.37
C PRO A 123 11.87 -6.44 7.22
N SER A 124 11.72 -5.57 8.21
CA SER A 124 12.20 -4.18 8.16
C SER A 124 13.72 -4.04 8.00
N GLN A 125 14.50 -5.10 8.28
CA GLN A 125 15.97 -5.12 8.14
C GLN A 125 16.47 -5.94 6.93
N GLN A 126 15.59 -6.48 6.09
CA GLN A 126 15.98 -7.49 5.12
C GLN A 126 16.34 -6.96 3.72
N PHE A 127 16.02 -5.70 3.37
CA PHE A 127 16.28 -5.22 2.01
C PHE A 127 17.32 -4.13 1.94
N THR A 128 18.49 -4.50 1.42
CA THR A 128 19.53 -3.57 0.99
C THR A 128 19.42 -3.34 -0.51
N THR A 129 19.36 -2.09 -0.95
CA THR A 129 19.48 -1.74 -2.38
C THR A 129 20.67 -0.83 -2.63
N LYS A 130 21.22 -0.89 -3.84
CA LYS A 130 22.07 0.18 -4.35
C LYS A 130 21.17 1.33 -4.77
N LEU A 131 21.55 2.54 -4.39
CA LEU A 131 20.93 3.75 -4.88
C LEU A 131 21.15 3.90 -6.39
N ALA A 132 20.05 3.95 -7.13
CA ALA A 132 20.06 4.42 -8.50
C ALA A 132 20.50 5.90 -8.53
N PRO A 133 21.09 6.38 -9.63
CA PRO A 133 21.33 7.81 -9.80
C PRO A 133 20.02 8.59 -9.70
N ILE A 134 19.92 9.52 -8.75
CA ILE A 134 18.76 10.41 -8.57
C ILE A 134 19.21 11.81 -8.97
N ALA A 135 18.42 12.51 -9.79
CA ALA A 135 18.69 13.89 -10.18
C ALA A 135 17.68 14.85 -9.51
N PRO A 136 18.14 15.92 -8.83
CA PRO A 136 19.53 16.17 -8.45
C PRO A 136 20.03 15.12 -7.44
N SER A 137 21.34 14.88 -7.42
CA SER A 137 21.97 13.99 -6.44
C SER A 137 21.66 14.48 -5.03
N LEU A 138 21.22 13.58 -4.15
CA LEU A 138 21.02 13.91 -2.73
C LEU A 138 22.37 14.37 -2.14
N PRO A 139 22.48 15.61 -1.61
CA PRO A 139 23.72 16.10 -1.04
C PRO A 139 24.25 15.15 0.04
N GLY A 140 25.51 14.72 -0.09
CA GLY A 140 26.16 13.79 0.85
C GLY A 140 25.92 12.30 0.58
N VAL A 141 25.12 11.92 -0.42
CA VAL A 141 24.81 10.52 -0.73
C VAL A 141 25.47 10.09 -2.05
N ARG A 142 26.41 9.14 -1.98
CA ARG A 142 27.09 8.62 -3.17
C ARG A 142 26.18 7.69 -3.97
N SER A 143 26.22 7.78 -5.30
CA SER A 143 25.59 6.79 -6.18
C SER A 143 26.14 5.39 -5.87
N GLY A 144 25.27 4.39 -5.77
CA GLY A 144 25.64 3.04 -5.36
C GLY A 144 25.80 2.82 -3.85
N ALA A 145 25.54 3.83 -3.00
CA ALA A 145 25.45 3.62 -1.56
C ALA A 145 24.31 2.64 -1.23
N LYS A 146 24.54 1.82 -0.20
CA LYS A 146 23.56 0.85 0.30
C LYS A 146 22.61 1.57 1.25
N LEU A 147 21.30 1.48 0.99
CA LEU A 147 20.28 1.69 2.02
C LEU A 147 20.22 0.44 2.89
N THR A 148 20.38 0.60 4.20
CA THR A 148 20.21 -0.44 5.22
C THR A 148 19.15 -0.01 6.21
#